data_AF-A0A8S0G5F0-F1
#
_entry.id   AF-A0A8S0G5F0-F1
#
_cell.length_a   1.000
_cell.length_b   1.000
_cell.length_c   1.000
_cell.angle_alpha   90.00
_cell.angle_beta   90.00
_cell.angle_gamma   90.00
#
_symmetry.space_group_name_H-M   'P 1'
#
loop_
_entity.id
_entity.type
_entity.pdbx_description
1 polymer ?
#
loop_
_entity_poly.entity_id
_entity_poly.type
_entity_poly.pdbx_seq_one_letter_code
_entity_poly.pdbx_strand_id
1 'polypeptide(L)' 'MSEVSIRKKLEKENNNFNNLILDIRMQHAARLITTTEKHINSISDEVGYVSTSYFIRNFKSYFGITPKQFSLKVKRKS' A
#
# COMPACT_ATOMS: atom_id res chain seq x y z
N MET A 1 11.67 7.97 33.97
CA MET A 1 11.73 7.45 32.58
C MET A 1 13.13 7.73 32.05
N SER A 2 13.83 6.74 31.47
CA SER A 2 15.14 6.97 30.87
C SER A 2 15.01 7.46 29.43
N GLU A 3 16.03 8.15 28.92
CA GLU A 3 16.10 8.60 27.53
C GLU A 3 15.86 7.44 26.53
N VAL A 4 16.37 6.26 26.85
CA VAL A 4 16.19 5.03 26.06
C VAL A 4 14.72 4.59 25.98
N SER A 5 13.96 4.72 27.07
CA SER A 5 12.52 4.41 27.07
C SER A 5 11.72 5.38 26.20
N ILE A 6 12.12 6.65 26.14
CA ILE A 6 11.48 7.67 25.30
C ILE A 6 11.78 7.38 23.83
N ARG A 7 13.05 7.11 23.47
CA ARG A 7 13.47 6.74 22.10
C ARG A 7 12.69 5.54 21.57
N LYS A 8 12.62 4.44 22.35
CA LYS A 8 11.86 3.23 21.96
C LYS A 8 10.36 3.51 21.77
N LYS A 9 9.77 4.38 22.58
CA LYS A 9 8.35 4.73 22.46
C LYS A 9 8.09 5.54 21.19
N LEU A 10 8.94 6.52 20.88
CA LEU A 10 8.86 7.30 19.65
C LEU A 10 9.04 6.43 18.39
N GLU A 11 9.99 5.49 18.39
CA GLU A 11 10.19 4.54 17.30
C GLU A 11 8.97 3.64 17.08
N LYS A 12 8.37 3.14 18.18
CA LYS A 12 7.16 2.32 18.12
C LYS A 12 5.98 3.10 17.56
N GLU A 13 5.78 4.34 17.99
CA GLU A 13 4.72 5.22 17.49
C GLU A 13 4.92 5.55 16.01
N ASN A 14 6.17 5.83 15.59
CA ASN A 14 6.51 6.08 14.18
C ASN A 14 6.24 4.86 13.29
N ASN A 15 6.61 3.65 13.75
CA ASN A 15 6.30 2.42 13.02
C ASN A 15 4.79 2.18 12.89
N ASN A 16 4.03 2.47 13.94
CA ASN A 16 2.57 2.37 13.90
C ASN A 16 1.97 3.34 12.86
N PHE A 17 2.46 4.58 12.83
CA PHE A 17 2.03 5.58 11.86
C PHE A 17 2.35 5.16 10.41
N ASN A 18 3.56 4.65 10.16
CA ASN A 18 3.95 4.15 8.84
C ASN A 18 3.08 2.96 8.39
N ASN A 19 2.75 2.05 9.31
CA ASN A 19 1.85 0.93 9.03
C ASN A 19 0.44 1.41 8.69
N LEU A 20 -0.09 2.40 9.43
CA LEU A 20 -1.39 2.98 9.15
C LEU A 20 -1.43 3.64 7.75
N ILE A 21 -0.39 4.39 7.38
CA ILE A 21 -0.28 4.97 6.03
C ILE A 21 -0.24 3.86 4.99
N LEU A 22 0.53 2.80 5.23
CA LEU A 22 0.61 1.66 4.33
C LEU A 22 -0.78 1.04 4.13
N ASP A 23 -1.50 0.75 5.21
CA ASP A 23 -2.85 0.19 5.17
C ASP A 23 -3.81 1.04 4.33
N ILE A 24 -3.86 2.35 4.60
CA ILE A 24 -4.73 3.28 3.88
C ILE A 24 -4.38 3.30 2.38
N ARG A 25 -3.09 3.38 2.03
CA ARG A 25 -2.65 3.38 0.64
C ARG A 25 -2.98 2.07 -0.08
N MET A 26 -2.78 0.94 0.58
CA MET A 26 -3.05 -0.38 0.00
C MET A 26 -4.55 -0.59 -0.23
N GLN A 27 -5.39 -0.20 0.73
CA GLN A 27 -6.85 -0.24 0.57
C GLN A 27 -7.34 0.69 -0.54
N HIS A 28 -6.79 1.91 -0.62
CA HIS A 28 -7.12 2.85 -1.68
C HIS A 28 -6.73 2.32 -3.06
N ALA A 29 -5.53 1.75 -3.19
CA ALA A 29 -5.06 1.12 -4.42
C ALA A 29 -5.98 -0.03 -4.84
N ALA A 30 -6.35 -0.93 -3.93
CA ALA A 30 -7.24 -2.04 -4.22
C ALA A 30 -8.62 -1.57 -4.70
N ARG A 31 -9.15 -0.50 -4.10
CA ARG A 31 -10.39 0.15 -4.55
C ARG A 31 -10.23 0.66 -5.99
N LEU A 32 -9.22 1.48 -6.26
CA LEU A 32 -8.99 2.02 -7.61
C LEU A 32 -8.83 0.91 -8.66
N ILE A 33 -8.14 -0.18 -8.34
CA ILE A 33 -7.95 -1.32 -9.26
C ILE A 33 -9.26 -2.05 -9.56
N THR A 34 -10.21 -2.07 -8.62
CA THR A 34 -11.50 -2.77 -8.76
C THR A 34 -12.59 -1.90 -9.38
N THR A 35 -12.55 -0.59 -9.13
CA THR A 35 -13.61 0.33 -9.55
C THR A 35 -13.27 1.11 -10.83
N THR A 36 -12.01 1.07 -11.28
CA THR A 36 -11.55 1.84 -12.45
C THR A 36 -10.77 0.97 -13.42
N GLU A 37 -10.62 1.44 -14.66
CA GLU A 37 -9.76 0.83 -15.67
C GLU A 37 -8.39 1.53 -15.81
N LYS A 38 -7.99 2.30 -14.80
CA LYS A 38 -6.72 3.04 -14.81
C LYS A 38 -5.52 2.09 -14.92
N HIS A 39 -4.48 2.56 -15.60
CA HIS A 39 -3.19 1.86 -15.63
C HIS A 39 -2.57 1.80 -14.23
N ILE A 40 -1.88 0.70 -13.92
CA ILE A 40 -1.24 0.48 -12.62
C ILE A 40 -0.24 1.60 -12.28
N ASN A 41 0.43 2.18 -13.26
CA ASN A 41 1.34 3.30 -13.07
C ASN A 41 0.59 4.53 -12.54
N SER A 42 -0.55 4.89 -13.15
CA SER A 42 -1.38 6.01 -12.71
C SER A 42 -1.95 5.78 -11.31
N ILE A 43 -2.33 4.54 -10.99
CA ILE A 43 -2.80 4.18 -9.64
C ILE A 43 -1.67 4.34 -8.61
N SER A 44 -0.44 3.93 -8.96
CA SER A 44 0.74 4.13 -8.11
C SER A 44 0.96 5.61 -7.79
N ASP A 45 0.86 6.48 -8.79
CA ASP A 45 1.04 7.92 -8.59
C ASP A 45 -0.07 8.50 -7.69
N GLU A 46 -1.32 8.09 -7.92
CA GLU A 46 -2.50 8.54 -7.16
C GLU A 46 -2.48 8.09 -5.69
N VAL A 47 -1.92 6.91 -5.39
CA VAL A 47 -1.74 6.44 -4.01
C VAL A 47 -0.44 6.92 -3.35
N GLY A 48 0.28 7.83 -4.00
CA GLY A 48 1.43 8.56 -3.43
C GLY A 48 2.75 7.80 -3.50
N TYR A 49 2.95 6.93 -4.48
CA TYR A 49 4.21 6.25 -4.74
C TYR A 49 4.96 6.87 -5.91
N VAL A 50 6.19 7.31 -5.66
CA VAL A 50 7.10 7.84 -6.70
C VAL A 50 7.56 6.76 -7.68
N SER A 51 7.70 5.51 -7.19
CA SER A 51 8.14 4.38 -8.02
C SER A 51 7.05 3.33 -8.09
N THR A 52 6.54 3.09 -9.30
CA THR A 52 5.58 2.01 -9.58
C THR A 52 6.14 0.64 -9.17
N SER A 53 7.43 0.38 -9.40
CA SER A 53 8.06 -0.89 -9.00
C SER A 53 8.02 -1.09 -7.48
N TYR A 54 8.23 -0.01 -6.71
CA TYR A 54 8.13 -0.06 -5.25
C TYR A 54 6.70 -0.28 -4.77
N PHE A 55 5.73 0.41 -5.39
CA PHE A 55 4.31 0.17 -5.17
C PHE A 55 3.93 -1.30 -5.43
N ILE A 56 4.29 -1.85 -6.58
CA ILE A 56 3.97 -3.24 -6.96
C ILE A 56 4.55 -4.21 -5.92
N ARG A 57 5.78 -4.00 -5.46
CA ARG A 57 6.41 -4.85 -4.44
C ARG A 57 5.64 -4.78 -3.12
N ASN A 58 5.30 -3.59 -2.64
CA ASN A 58 4.57 -3.42 -1.39
C ASN A 58 3.15 -3.98 -1.49
N PHE A 59 2.45 -3.72 -2.60
CA PHE A 59 1.12 -4.27 -2.84
C PHE A 59 1.14 -5.79 -2.87
N LYS A 60 2.13 -6.39 -3.55
CA LYS A 60 2.32 -7.84 -3.55
C LYS A 60 2.62 -8.38 -2.15
N SER A 61 3.45 -7.67 -1.37
CA SER A 61 3.74 -8.07 0.01
C SER A 61 2.49 -7.99 0.90
N TYR A 62 1.62 -7.02 0.65
CA TYR A 62 0.43 -6.76 1.44
C TYR A 62 -0.74 -7.72 1.11
N PHE A 63 -1.04 -7.89 -0.18
CA PHE A 63 -2.17 -8.71 -0.66
C PHE A 63 -1.78 -10.10 -1.17
N GLY A 64 -0.48 -10.43 -1.20
CA GLY A 64 0.05 -11.70 -1.70
C GLY A 64 0.13 -11.83 -3.23
N ILE A 65 -0.45 -10.90 -3.99
CA ILE A 65 -0.46 -10.93 -5.47
C ILE A 65 -0.18 -9.55 -6.07
N THR A 66 0.26 -9.49 -7.32
CA THR A 66 0.55 -8.21 -7.97
C THR A 66 -0.73 -7.40 -8.26
N PRO A 67 -0.66 -6.06 -8.33
CA PRO A 67 -1.80 -5.23 -8.73
C PRO A 67 -2.48 -5.68 -10.03
N LYS A 68 -1.67 -6.09 -11.03
CA LYS A 68 -2.17 -6.59 -12.32
C LYS A 68 -2.94 -7.91 -12.16
N GLN A 69 -2.41 -8.84 -11.36
CA GLN A 69 -3.10 -10.09 -11.06
C GLN A 69 -4.41 -9.84 -10.29
N PHE A 70 -4.41 -8.89 -9.36
CA PHE A 70 -5.59 -8.48 -8.62
C PHE A 70 -6.68 -7.93 -9.56
N SER A 71 -6.33 -7.02 -10.46
CA SER A 71 -7.23 -6.50 -11.51
C SER A 71 -7.86 -7.61 -12.36
N LEU A 72 -7.04 -8.56 -12.83
CA LEU A 72 -7.52 -9.68 -13.66
C LEU A 72 -8.46 -10.62 -12.89
N LYS A 73 -8.23 -10.84 -11.59
CA LYS A 73 -9.13 -11.65 -10.76
C LYS A 73 -10.49 -11.01 -10.58
N VAL A 74 -10.55 -9.70 -10.45
CA VAL A 74 -11.80 -8.94 -10.30
C VAL A 74 -12.60 -8.99 -11.61
N LYS A 75 -11.94 -8.71 -12.74
CA LYS A 75 -12.58 -8.77 -14.07
C LYS A 75 -13.13 -10.16 -14.46
N ARG A 76 -12.62 -11.24 -13.86
CA ARG A 76 -13.12 -12.61 -14.08
C ARG A 76 -14.31 -12.99 -13.20
N LYS A 77 -14.60 -12.22 -12.16
CA LYS A 77 -15.71 -12.46 -11.22
C LYS A 77 -16.93 -11.59 -11.51
N SER A 78 -16.81 -10.59 -12.38
CA SER A 78 -17.90 -9.74 -12.87
C SER A 78 -18.52 -10.28 -14.15
#